data_AF-A0A3S0YCH8-F1
#
_entry.id   AF-A0A3S0YCH8-F1
#
_cell.length_a   1.000
_cell.length_b   1.000
_cell.length_c   1.000
_cell.angle_alpha   90.00
_cell.angle_beta   90.00
_cell.angle_gamma   90.00
#
_symmetry.space_group_name_H-M   'P 1'
#
loop_
_entity.id
_entity.type
_entity.pdbx_description
1 polymer ?
#
loop_
_entity_poly.entity_id
_entity_poly.type
_entity_poly.pdbx_seq_one_letter_code
_entity_poly.pdbx_strand_id
1 'polypeptide(L)'
;MIDSILYVPDTSAFSEYDPMPDGATHTNGTKALIYTRTKEPVTDERVTVLAYEIYTGTGTADRLYEYIQQRGELNALYHEVVPLKQLYWTDPETGEVDYDAAMGTEFVKFGMLAESTLPVPKAVSARQGMEQLIRLGLDEQVDDAIADIEDVVQRKIVRNWLDKAGEWERDNPQFVAFAKMLGLTDAQTDDYMRTAAEL
;
A
#
# COMPACT_ATOMS: atom_id res chain seq x y z
N MET A 1 3.78 17.22 -17.23
CA MET A 1 3.07 15.94 -17.43
C MET A 1 2.31 15.66 -16.15
N ILE A 2 1.13 15.07 -16.24
CA ILE A 2 0.25 14.72 -15.13
C ILE A 2 0.13 13.22 -15.14
N ASP A 3 0.41 12.59 -14.02
CA ASP A 3 0.13 11.17 -13.81
C ASP A 3 -1.27 11.03 -13.25
N SER A 4 -2.07 10.12 -13.79
CA SER A 4 -3.46 9.90 -13.39
C SER A 4 -3.79 8.43 -13.30
N ILE A 5 -4.67 8.09 -12.37
CA ILE A 5 -5.34 6.77 -12.31
C ILE A 5 -6.81 6.97 -12.62
N LEU A 6 -7.27 6.28 -13.65
CA LEU A 6 -8.62 6.36 -14.20
C LEU A 6 -9.34 5.04 -13.95
N TYR A 7 -10.61 5.13 -13.59
CA TYR A 7 -11.51 4.00 -13.57
C TYR A 7 -12.48 4.10 -14.75
N VAL A 8 -12.60 3.00 -15.50
CA VAL A 8 -13.55 2.84 -16.60
C VAL A 8 -14.61 1.83 -16.17
N PRO A 9 -15.86 2.26 -15.96
CA PRO A 9 -16.94 1.37 -15.53
C PRO A 9 -17.44 0.46 -16.66
N ASP A 10 -17.29 0.88 -17.91
CA ASP A 10 -17.69 0.13 -19.11
C ASP A 10 -16.73 0.36 -20.28
N THR A 11 -15.85 -0.61 -20.54
CA THR A 11 -14.88 -0.60 -21.63
C THR A 11 -15.53 -0.77 -23.00
N SER A 12 -16.78 -1.25 -23.07
CA SER A 12 -17.52 -1.36 -24.33
C SER A 12 -18.02 -0.01 -24.85
N ALA A 13 -17.96 1.04 -24.02
CA ALA A 13 -18.22 2.42 -24.42
C ALA A 13 -17.11 3.03 -25.30
N PHE A 14 -16.02 2.28 -25.54
CA PHE A 14 -14.89 2.69 -26.36
C PHE A 14 -14.76 1.81 -27.61
N SER A 15 -14.19 2.39 -28.67
CA SER A 15 -14.08 1.72 -29.98
C SER A 15 -12.72 1.98 -30.64
N GLU A 16 -12.47 1.35 -31.78
CA GLU A 16 -11.30 1.63 -32.63
C GLU A 16 -11.17 3.13 -33.00
N TYR A 17 -12.31 3.81 -33.21
CA TYR A 17 -12.34 5.21 -33.65
C TYR A 17 -12.40 6.20 -32.48
N ASP A 18 -12.61 5.69 -31.27
CA ASP A 18 -12.72 6.45 -30.03
C ASP A 18 -12.18 5.58 -28.88
N PRO A 19 -10.85 5.40 -28.84
CA PRO A 19 -10.21 4.42 -27.98
C PRO A 19 -10.23 4.89 -26.52
N MET A 20 -10.05 3.92 -25.62
CA MET A 20 -9.79 4.21 -24.22
C MET A 20 -8.55 5.10 -24.06
N PRO A 21 -8.45 5.88 -22.96
CA PRO A 21 -7.24 6.61 -22.66
C PRO A 21 -6.00 5.70 -22.70
N ASP A 22 -4.97 6.13 -23.43
CA ASP A 22 -3.72 5.37 -23.56
C ASP A 22 -3.00 5.28 -22.21
N GLY A 23 -2.59 4.07 -21.82
CA GLY A 23 -1.93 3.84 -20.53
C GLY A 23 -1.76 2.36 -20.16
N ALA A 24 -1.07 2.14 -19.04
CA ALA A 24 -1.00 0.79 -18.46
C ALA A 24 -2.38 0.43 -17.93
N THR A 25 -2.98 -0.60 -18.51
CA THR A 25 -4.39 -0.94 -18.30
C THR A 25 -4.54 -2.31 -17.66
N HIS A 26 -5.33 -2.38 -16.59
CA HIS A 26 -5.78 -3.64 -16.00
C HIS A 26 -7.30 -3.77 -16.18
N THR A 27 -7.78 -4.92 -16.64
CA THR A 27 -9.20 -5.13 -16.94
C THR A 27 -9.79 -6.28 -16.14
N ASN A 28 -11.08 -6.15 -15.78
CA ASN A 28 -11.88 -7.21 -15.20
C ASN A 28 -13.29 -7.15 -15.81
N GLY A 29 -13.55 -8.02 -16.79
CA GLY A 29 -14.77 -7.97 -17.60
C GLY A 29 -14.85 -6.66 -18.39
N THR A 30 -15.95 -5.92 -18.23
CA THR A 30 -16.17 -4.62 -18.88
C THR A 30 -15.58 -3.45 -18.09
N LYS A 31 -14.81 -3.69 -17.04
CA LYS A 31 -14.22 -2.61 -16.22
C LYS A 31 -12.72 -2.53 -16.47
N ALA A 32 -12.18 -1.32 -16.39
CA ALA A 32 -10.73 -1.12 -16.45
C ALA A 32 -10.24 -0.11 -15.42
N LEU A 33 -9.00 -0.31 -14.98
CA LEU A 33 -8.19 0.68 -14.28
C LEU A 33 -7.03 1.06 -15.20
N ILE A 34 -6.84 2.35 -15.45
CA ILE A 34 -5.82 2.85 -16.37
C ILE A 34 -4.90 3.80 -15.61
N TYR A 35 -3.61 3.53 -15.64
CA TYR A 35 -2.59 4.51 -15.30
C TYR A 35 -2.14 5.22 -16.58
N THR A 36 -2.28 6.54 -16.62
CA THR A 36 -1.88 7.35 -17.78
C THR A 36 -1.00 8.53 -17.37
N ARG A 37 -0.18 8.98 -18.32
CA ARG A 37 0.67 10.17 -18.20
C ARG A 37 0.39 11.11 -19.35
N THR A 38 -0.32 12.20 -19.07
CA THR A 38 -0.78 13.15 -20.09
C THR A 38 -0.17 14.54 -19.87
N LYS A 39 -0.34 15.45 -20.84
CA LYS A 39 0.05 16.87 -20.65
C LYS A 39 -1.03 17.67 -19.92
N GLU A 40 -2.28 17.25 -20.08
CA GLU A 40 -3.49 17.88 -19.55
C GLU A 40 -4.33 16.83 -18.81
N PRO A 41 -5.15 17.22 -17.82
CA PRO A 41 -6.05 16.29 -17.12
C PRO A 41 -6.99 15.57 -18.09
N VAL A 42 -7.35 14.33 -17.78
CA VAL A 42 -8.33 13.58 -18.58
C VAL A 42 -9.74 14.09 -18.27
N THR A 43 -10.47 14.50 -19.30
CA THR A 43 -11.81 15.10 -19.21
C THR A 43 -12.92 14.23 -19.81
N ASP A 44 -12.62 12.99 -20.16
CA ASP A 44 -13.60 12.06 -20.75
C ASP A 44 -14.67 11.68 -19.72
N GLU A 45 -15.94 11.95 -20.02
CA GLU A 45 -17.08 11.70 -19.13
C GLU A 45 -17.33 10.21 -18.86
N ARG A 46 -16.80 9.32 -19.71
CA ARG A 46 -16.91 7.86 -19.57
C ARG A 46 -15.92 7.31 -18.55
N VAL A 47 -14.99 8.12 -18.06
CA VAL A 47 -13.99 7.71 -17.07
C VAL A 47 -14.14 8.49 -15.77
N THR A 48 -13.75 7.88 -14.67
CA THR A 48 -13.65 8.53 -13.36
C THR A 48 -12.19 8.70 -13.00
N VAL A 49 -11.73 9.93 -12.79
CA VAL A 49 -10.37 10.19 -12.29
C VAL A 49 -10.34 9.88 -10.79
N LEU A 50 -9.58 8.85 -10.41
CA LEU A 50 -9.44 8.43 -9.01
C LEU A 50 -8.34 9.22 -8.28
N ALA A 51 -7.26 9.53 -8.99
CA ALA A 51 -6.14 10.32 -8.49
C ALA A 51 -5.39 10.96 -9.67
N TYR A 52 -4.78 12.12 -9.43
CA TYR A 52 -3.81 12.70 -10.36
C TYR A 52 -2.77 13.53 -9.61
N GLU A 53 -1.56 13.66 -10.17
CA GLU A 53 -0.48 14.48 -9.62
C GLU A 53 0.45 14.98 -10.72
N ILE A 54 1.12 16.13 -10.50
CA ILE A 54 2.14 16.64 -11.42
C ILE A 54 3.36 15.70 -11.39
N TYR A 55 3.77 15.22 -12.55
CA TYR A 55 4.96 14.37 -12.68
C TYR A 55 6.24 15.15 -12.35
N THR A 56 6.98 14.69 -11.34
CA THR A 56 8.20 15.34 -10.87
C THR A 56 9.51 14.65 -11.28
N GLY A 57 9.45 13.59 -12.10
CA GLY A 57 10.64 13.00 -12.74
C GLY A 57 11.07 11.61 -12.28
N THR A 58 10.60 11.10 -11.13
CA THR A 58 10.87 9.73 -10.65
C THR A 58 9.78 9.24 -9.68
N GLY A 59 9.34 7.98 -9.79
CA GLY A 59 8.50 7.30 -8.79
C GLY A 59 7.09 7.87 -8.57
N THR A 60 6.51 8.59 -9.53
CA THR A 60 5.18 9.19 -9.37
C THR A 60 4.06 8.18 -9.55
N ALA A 61 4.23 7.15 -10.38
CA ALA A 61 3.28 6.04 -10.52
C ALA A 61 3.17 5.24 -9.22
N ASP A 62 4.32 4.86 -8.66
CA ASP A 62 4.41 4.15 -7.38
C ASP A 62 3.87 5.03 -6.25
N ARG A 63 4.18 6.33 -6.22
CA ARG A 63 3.59 7.27 -5.25
C ARG A 63 2.08 7.46 -5.42
N LEU A 64 1.53 7.47 -6.64
CA LEU A 64 0.07 7.56 -6.87
C LEU A 64 -0.63 6.27 -6.45
N TYR A 65 0.01 5.13 -6.72
CA TYR A 65 -0.44 3.81 -6.30
C TYR A 65 -0.38 3.65 -4.78
N GLU A 66 0.74 4.00 -4.15
CA GLU A 66 0.93 4.07 -2.70
C GLU A 66 -0.06 5.04 -2.05
N TYR A 67 -0.33 6.20 -2.66
CA TYR A 67 -1.31 7.17 -2.18
C TYR A 67 -2.75 6.63 -2.23
N ILE A 68 -3.10 5.84 -3.25
CA ILE A 68 -4.38 5.13 -3.34
C ILE A 68 -4.44 3.97 -2.34
N GLN A 69 -3.35 3.23 -2.14
CA GLN A 69 -3.25 2.17 -1.13
C GLN A 69 -3.33 2.71 0.30
N GLN A 70 -2.73 3.87 0.57
CA GLN A 70 -2.76 4.56 1.85
C GLN A 70 -4.11 5.26 2.13
N ARG A 71 -5.00 5.33 1.13
CA ARG A 71 -6.36 5.92 1.22
C ARG A 71 -7.45 4.90 0.86
N GLY A 72 -7.39 3.73 1.49
CA GLY A 72 -8.28 2.58 1.24
C GLY A 72 -9.80 2.87 1.34
N GLU A 73 -10.19 3.94 2.01
CA GLU A 73 -11.56 4.46 2.09
C GLU A 73 -12.10 5.10 0.79
N LEU A 74 -11.27 5.30 -0.25
CA LEU A 74 -11.71 5.66 -1.61
C LEU A 74 -12.09 4.43 -2.47
N ASN A 75 -11.93 3.21 -1.98
CA ASN A 75 -12.29 1.97 -2.69
C ASN A 75 -13.74 1.53 -2.44
N ALA A 76 -14.70 2.43 -2.66
CA ALA A 76 -16.11 2.05 -2.72
C ALA A 76 -16.39 1.32 -4.03
N LEU A 77 -15.96 0.06 -4.21
CA LEU A 77 -16.37 -0.72 -5.37
C LEU A 77 -16.39 -2.24 -5.22
N TYR A 78 -16.48 -2.81 -4.01
CA TYR A 78 -16.87 -4.23 -3.89
C TYR A 78 -17.72 -4.46 -2.64
N HIS A 79 -19.03 -4.26 -2.75
CA HIS A 79 -20.06 -5.27 -2.41
C HIS A 79 -21.51 -4.77 -2.46
N GLU A 80 -21.77 -3.44 -2.50
CA GLU A 80 -23.14 -2.92 -2.71
C GLU A 80 -23.14 -1.55 -3.42
N VAL A 81 -24.05 -1.39 -4.40
CA VAL A 81 -24.19 -0.19 -5.26
C VAL A 81 -25.07 0.85 -4.55
N VAL A 82 -24.54 2.05 -4.30
CA VAL A 82 -25.35 3.23 -3.95
C VAL A 82 -25.08 4.32 -5.01
N PRO A 83 -26.10 5.06 -5.47
CA PRO A 83 -25.93 5.99 -6.57
C PRO A 83 -25.00 7.14 -6.15
N LEU A 84 -23.99 7.44 -6.97
CA LEU A 84 -23.31 8.73 -6.93
C LEU A 84 -24.33 9.81 -7.31
N LYS A 85 -25.04 10.37 -6.34
CA LYS A 85 -25.68 11.66 -6.55
C LYS A 85 -24.55 12.65 -6.78
N GLN A 86 -24.42 13.14 -8.01
CA GLN A 86 -23.57 14.29 -8.31
C GLN A 86 -23.86 15.38 -7.27
N LEU A 87 -22.85 15.74 -6.49
CA LEU A 87 -22.94 16.84 -5.55
C LEU A 87 -22.75 18.12 -6.34
N TYR A 88 -23.86 18.79 -6.62
CA TYR A 88 -23.87 20.15 -7.13
C TYR A 88 -23.93 21.09 -5.94
N TRP A 89 -23.13 22.15 -5.95
CA TRP A 89 -23.40 23.30 -5.11
C TRP A 89 -24.17 24.32 -5.95
N THR A 90 -25.35 24.70 -5.48
CA THR A 90 -26.12 25.79 -6.06
C THR A 90 -25.90 27.01 -5.19
N ASP A 91 -25.40 28.08 -5.79
CA ASP A 91 -25.23 29.35 -5.10
C ASP A 91 -26.61 29.82 -4.60
N PRO A 92 -26.80 30.00 -3.28
CA PRO A 92 -28.09 30.37 -2.71
C PRO A 92 -28.53 31.80 -3.06
N GLU A 93 -27.62 32.66 -3.52
CA GLU A 93 -27.93 34.04 -3.94
C GLU A 93 -28.26 34.14 -5.44
N THR A 94 -27.60 33.35 -6.28
CA THR A 94 -27.72 33.45 -7.75
C THR A 94 -28.48 32.29 -8.41
N GLY A 95 -28.57 31.14 -7.74
CA GLY A 95 -29.24 29.94 -8.26
C GLY A 95 -28.45 29.19 -9.33
N GLU A 96 -27.21 29.59 -9.59
CA GLU A 96 -26.33 28.98 -10.59
C GLU A 96 -25.66 27.73 -10.00
N VAL A 97 -25.49 26.68 -10.83
CA VAL A 97 -24.84 25.42 -10.44
C VAL A 97 -23.37 25.52 -10.79
N ASP A 98 -22.52 25.59 -9.78
CA ASP A 98 -21.07 25.63 -9.96
C ASP A 98 -20.48 24.22 -9.78
N TYR A 99 -19.79 23.76 -10.83
CA TYR A 99 -19.17 22.45 -10.89
C TYR A 99 -17.70 22.48 -10.39
N ASP A 100 -17.05 23.65 -10.40
CA ASP A 100 -15.64 23.82 -10.00
C ASP A 100 -15.49 24.20 -8.51
N ALA A 101 -16.47 24.91 -7.94
CA ALA A 101 -16.42 25.35 -6.54
C ALA A 101 -16.45 24.19 -5.50
N ALA A 102 -16.96 23.01 -5.88
CA ALA A 102 -16.95 21.82 -5.03
C ALA A 102 -15.53 21.29 -4.75
N MET A 103 -14.51 21.74 -5.49
CA MET A 103 -13.10 21.39 -5.26
C MET A 103 -12.37 22.32 -4.26
N GLY A 104 -13.02 23.39 -3.79
CA GLY A 104 -12.33 24.50 -3.11
C GLY A 104 -12.33 24.50 -1.58
N THR A 105 -13.33 23.93 -0.90
CA THR A 105 -13.46 24.13 0.55
C THR A 105 -14.11 22.93 1.23
N GLU A 106 -13.37 22.32 2.16
CA GLU A 106 -13.78 21.22 3.05
C GLU A 106 -14.01 19.87 2.37
N PHE A 107 -12.88 19.20 2.07
CA PHE A 107 -12.85 17.80 1.69
C PHE A 107 -13.67 16.95 2.66
N VAL A 108 -14.64 16.22 2.12
CA VAL A 108 -15.32 15.12 2.81
C VAL A 108 -14.23 14.17 3.31
N LYS A 109 -14.04 14.14 4.63
CA LYS A 109 -13.20 13.17 5.32
C LYS A 109 -13.78 11.79 5.03
N PHE A 110 -13.19 11.09 4.06
CA PHE A 110 -13.45 9.68 3.84
C PHE A 110 -13.04 8.93 5.10
N GLY A 111 -14.03 8.38 5.79
CA GLY A 111 -13.89 7.73 7.08
C GLY A 111 -13.72 6.22 6.96
N MET A 112 -12.63 5.76 7.56
CA MET A 112 -12.36 4.47 8.20
C MET A 112 -12.32 3.19 7.34
N LEU A 113 -11.10 2.59 7.32
CA LEU A 113 -10.69 1.16 7.20
C LEU A 113 -10.10 0.75 5.82
N ALA A 114 -9.00 0.00 5.67
CA ALA A 114 -8.03 -0.61 6.59
C ALA A 114 -6.72 -0.94 5.81
N GLU A 115 -5.59 -0.91 6.52
CA GLU A 115 -4.26 -1.31 6.06
C GLU A 115 -4.27 -2.72 5.44
N SER A 116 -3.78 -2.87 4.22
CA SER A 116 -3.24 -4.15 3.76
C SER A 116 -1.76 -3.96 3.47
N THR A 117 -0.97 -3.83 4.54
CA THR A 117 0.41 -4.31 4.49
C THR A 117 0.40 -5.69 3.84
N LEU A 118 1.35 -5.98 2.93
CA LEU A 118 1.52 -7.34 2.38
C LEU A 118 1.38 -8.35 3.53
N PRO A 119 0.62 -9.45 3.34
CA PRO A 119 0.37 -10.39 4.42
C PRO A 119 1.71 -10.80 5.02
N VAL A 120 1.86 -10.64 6.34
CA VAL A 120 3.10 -10.98 7.01
C VAL A 120 3.37 -12.46 6.74
N PRO A 121 4.52 -12.81 6.15
CA PRO A 121 4.87 -14.20 5.92
C PRO A 121 4.83 -14.96 7.25
N LYS A 122 4.17 -16.13 7.26
CA LYS A 122 4.10 -16.96 8.47
C LYS A 122 5.48 -17.42 8.92
N ALA A 123 6.39 -17.61 7.97
CA ALA A 123 7.77 -17.96 8.22
C ALA A 123 8.69 -17.41 7.11
N VAL A 124 9.96 -17.23 7.45
CA VAL A 124 11.06 -17.02 6.52
C VAL A 124 12.15 -18.05 6.81
N SER A 125 12.97 -18.40 5.82
CA SER A 125 14.12 -19.28 6.08
C SER A 125 15.11 -18.59 7.01
N ALA A 126 15.84 -19.36 7.83
CA ALA A 126 16.85 -18.78 8.72
C ALA A 126 17.95 -18.02 7.94
N ARG A 127 18.23 -18.43 6.69
CA ARG A 127 19.11 -17.69 5.78
C ARG A 127 18.55 -16.29 5.48
N GLN A 128 17.29 -16.20 5.07
CA GLN A 128 16.61 -14.93 4.77
C GLN A 128 16.57 -14.01 6.00
N GLY A 129 16.23 -14.58 7.16
CA GLY A 129 16.24 -13.85 8.42
C GLY A 129 17.64 -13.28 8.75
N MET A 130 18.68 -14.11 8.71
CA MET A 130 20.02 -13.61 8.97
C MET A 130 20.48 -12.57 7.95
N GLU A 131 20.18 -12.77 6.67
CA GLU A 131 20.54 -11.78 5.65
C GLU A 131 19.87 -10.43 5.92
N GLN A 132 18.61 -10.43 6.38
CA GLN A 132 17.92 -9.20 6.74
C GLN A 132 18.48 -8.54 8.00
N LEU A 133 18.92 -9.31 9.01
CA LEU A 133 19.59 -8.74 10.18
C LEU A 133 20.88 -8.01 9.79
N ILE A 134 21.68 -8.61 8.90
CA ILE A 134 22.92 -8.01 8.39
C ILE A 134 22.60 -6.72 7.62
N ARG A 135 21.57 -6.73 6.76
CA ARG A 135 21.15 -5.54 5.99
C ARG A 135 20.70 -4.39 6.88
N LEU A 136 20.12 -4.68 8.05
CA LEU A 136 19.70 -3.69 9.03
C LEU A 136 20.82 -3.28 10.01
N GLY A 137 22.00 -3.92 9.94
CA GLY A 137 23.09 -3.72 10.92
C GLY A 137 22.71 -4.16 12.34
N LEU A 138 21.77 -5.09 12.45
CA LEU A 138 21.31 -5.66 13.72
C LEU A 138 22.09 -6.92 14.10
N ASP A 139 22.81 -7.54 13.16
CA ASP A 139 23.59 -8.75 13.38
C ASP A 139 24.64 -8.60 14.48
N GLU A 140 25.30 -7.43 14.55
CA GLU A 140 26.24 -7.13 15.64
C GLU A 140 25.55 -7.03 17.01
N GLN A 141 24.29 -6.56 17.04
CA GLN A 141 23.50 -6.43 18.27
C GLN A 141 22.94 -7.76 18.77
N VAL A 142 22.88 -8.79 17.91
CA VAL A 142 22.36 -10.12 18.28
C VAL A 142 23.21 -10.75 19.39
N ASP A 143 24.54 -10.73 19.24
CA ASP A 143 25.42 -11.36 20.21
C ASP A 143 25.42 -10.61 21.54
N ASP A 144 25.37 -9.28 21.52
CA ASP A 144 25.24 -8.44 22.71
C ASP A 144 23.90 -8.70 23.43
N ALA A 145 22.80 -8.73 22.68
CA ALA A 145 21.48 -9.03 23.23
C ALA A 145 21.43 -10.42 23.87
N ILE A 146 22.03 -11.43 23.23
CA ILE A 146 22.15 -12.79 23.81
C ILE A 146 23.02 -12.77 25.07
N ALA A 147 24.13 -12.03 25.06
CA ALA A 147 25.04 -11.94 26.21
C ALA A 147 24.36 -11.34 27.45
N ASP A 148 23.43 -10.41 27.26
CA ASP A 148 22.66 -9.74 28.32
C ASP A 148 21.61 -10.63 29.00
N ILE A 149 21.30 -11.81 28.44
CA ILE A 149 20.42 -12.78 29.11
C ILE A 149 21.13 -13.33 30.37
N GLU A 150 20.64 -12.97 31.56
CA GLU A 150 21.23 -13.38 32.85
C GLU A 150 21.25 -14.91 33.05
N ASP A 151 20.17 -15.61 32.67
CA ASP A 151 20.08 -17.06 32.78
C ASP A 151 20.93 -17.75 31.69
N VAL A 152 22.02 -18.39 32.15
CA VAL A 152 22.97 -19.12 31.31
C VAL A 152 22.30 -20.24 30.49
N VAL A 153 21.27 -20.89 31.03
CA VAL A 153 20.54 -21.95 30.31
C VAL A 153 19.72 -21.33 29.19
N GLN A 154 18.99 -20.24 29.46
CA GLN A 154 18.21 -19.54 28.43
C GLN A 154 19.10 -18.99 27.32
N ARG A 155 20.25 -18.41 27.67
CA ARG A 155 21.24 -17.95 26.69
C ARG A 155 21.66 -19.05 25.72
N LYS A 156 21.94 -20.25 26.23
CA LYS A 156 22.32 -21.42 25.39
C LYS A 156 21.16 -21.90 24.53
N ILE A 157 19.92 -21.85 25.03
CA ILE A 157 18.73 -22.23 24.27
C ILE A 157 18.52 -21.28 23.10
N VAL A 158 18.57 -19.96 23.32
CA VAL A 158 18.39 -18.94 22.27
C VAL A 158 19.47 -19.08 21.19
N ARG A 159 20.74 -19.22 21.59
CA ARG A 159 21.84 -19.41 20.64
C ARG A 159 21.67 -20.69 19.82
N ASN A 160 21.31 -21.80 20.45
CA ASN A 160 21.04 -23.05 19.74
C ASN A 160 19.86 -22.90 18.77
N TRP A 161 18.80 -22.18 19.14
CA TRP A 161 17.68 -21.93 18.24
C TRP A 161 18.10 -21.10 17.03
N LEU A 162 18.81 -19.99 17.23
CA LEU A 162 19.29 -19.13 16.15
C LEU A 162 20.18 -19.91 15.16
N ASP A 163 21.08 -20.76 15.67
CA ASP A 163 22.03 -21.54 14.87
C ASP A 163 21.42 -22.73 14.14
N LYS A 164 20.32 -23.30 14.66
CA LYS A 164 19.78 -24.61 14.22
C LYS A 164 18.38 -24.53 13.63
N ALA A 165 17.65 -23.44 13.82
CA ALA A 165 16.35 -23.26 13.17
C ALA A 165 16.51 -23.27 11.65
N GLY A 166 15.70 -24.06 10.95
CA GLY A 166 15.62 -24.01 9.48
C GLY A 166 14.79 -22.83 9.00
N GLU A 167 13.78 -22.45 9.78
CA GLU A 167 12.82 -21.39 9.49
C GLU A 167 12.54 -20.60 10.76
N TRP A 168 12.26 -19.31 10.60
CA TRP A 168 11.84 -18.39 11.65
C TRP A 168 10.37 -18.06 11.40
N GLU A 169 9.50 -18.55 12.29
CA GLU A 169 8.06 -18.34 12.20
C GLU A 169 7.64 -17.10 13.01
N ARG A 170 6.74 -16.29 12.46
CA ARG A 170 6.31 -15.01 13.05
C ARG A 170 5.72 -15.17 14.45
N ASP A 171 5.00 -16.27 14.66
CA ASP A 171 4.31 -16.58 15.91
C ASP A 171 5.14 -17.49 16.85
N ASN A 172 6.37 -17.83 16.46
CA ASN A 172 7.23 -18.66 17.30
C ASN A 172 7.65 -17.88 18.56
N PRO A 173 7.44 -18.43 19.77
CA PRO A 173 7.82 -17.73 21.00
C PRO A 173 9.28 -17.33 21.09
N GLN A 174 10.20 -18.11 20.51
CA GLN A 174 11.64 -17.79 20.48
C GLN A 174 11.91 -16.60 19.56
N PHE A 175 11.29 -16.55 18.38
CA PHE A 175 11.43 -15.42 17.46
C PHE A 175 10.83 -14.14 18.05
N VAL A 176 9.66 -14.21 18.67
CA VAL A 176 9.03 -13.05 19.34
C VAL A 176 9.90 -12.52 20.48
N ALA A 177 10.45 -13.42 21.31
CA ALA A 177 11.35 -13.02 22.39
C ALA A 177 12.64 -12.38 21.83
N PHE A 178 13.21 -12.96 20.78
CA PHE A 178 14.40 -12.47 20.11
C PHE A 178 14.19 -11.08 19.48
N ALA A 179 13.10 -10.86 18.73
CA ALA A 179 12.77 -9.56 18.15
C ALA A 179 12.63 -8.47 19.22
N LYS A 180 12.00 -8.80 20.35
CA LYS A 180 11.88 -7.89 21.49
C LYS A 180 13.24 -7.57 22.13
N MET A 181 14.14 -8.54 22.23
CA MET A 181 15.50 -8.31 22.74
C MET A 181 16.29 -7.35 21.85
N LEU A 182 16.06 -7.39 20.54
CA LEU A 182 16.62 -6.43 19.57
C LEU A 182 15.91 -5.07 19.58
N GLY A 183 14.95 -4.85 20.50
CA GLY A 183 14.20 -3.61 20.59
C GLY A 183 13.20 -3.38 19.46
N LEU A 184 12.88 -4.42 18.67
CA LEU A 184 11.89 -4.32 17.60
C LEU A 184 10.47 -4.33 18.19
N THR A 185 9.63 -3.43 17.70
CA THR A 185 8.18 -3.46 17.93
C THR A 185 7.52 -4.55 17.08
N ASP A 186 6.27 -4.91 17.40
CA ASP A 186 5.51 -5.88 16.60
C ASP A 186 5.39 -5.44 15.13
N ALA A 187 5.14 -4.15 14.89
CA ALA A 187 5.04 -3.59 13.53
C ALA A 187 6.38 -3.66 12.77
N GLN A 188 7.50 -3.38 13.43
CA GLN A 188 8.83 -3.52 12.83
C GLN A 188 9.21 -4.98 12.59
N THR A 189 8.73 -5.89 13.45
CA THR A 189 8.91 -7.34 13.27
C THR A 189 8.15 -7.84 12.06
N ASP A 190 6.92 -7.34 11.84
CA ASP A 190 6.12 -7.64 10.66
C ASP A 190 6.79 -7.14 9.37
N ASP A 191 7.31 -5.91 9.41
CA ASP A 191 8.04 -5.30 8.28
C ASP A 191 9.36 -6.04 7.96
N TYR A 192 10.08 -6.42 9.02
CA TYR A 192 11.25 -7.28 8.92
C TYR A 192 10.93 -8.60 8.20
N MET A 193 9.85 -9.28 8.59
CA MET A 193 9.45 -10.56 8.00
C MET A 193 9.05 -10.42 6.52
N ARG A 194 8.35 -9.33 6.16
CA ARG A 194 8.01 -9.03 4.76
C ARG A 194 9.27 -8.84 3.92
N THR A 195 10.20 -8.00 4.38
CA THR A 195 11.44 -7.71 3.65
C THR A 195 12.33 -8.94 3.54
N ALA A 196 12.45 -9.73 4.60
CA ALA A 196 13.24 -10.96 4.60
C ALA A 196 12.71 -12.00 3.60
N ALA A 197 11.39 -12.09 3.41
CA ALA A 197 10.79 -13.04 2.47
C ALA A 197 11.13 -12.76 0.99
N GLU A 198 11.60 -11.55 0.66
CA GLU A 198 12.01 -11.17 -0.69
C GLU A 198 13.47 -11.55 -1.03
N LEU A 199 14.24 -12.07 -0.05
CA LEU A 199 15.66 -12.42 -0.17
C LEU A 199 15.90 -13.91 -0.50
#